data_AF-A0AA38SDR8-F1
#
_entry.id   AF-A0AA38SDR8-F1
#
_cell.length_a   1.000
_cell.length_b   1.000
_cell.length_c   1.000
_cell.angle_alpha   90.00
_cell.angle_beta   90.00
_cell.angle_gamma   90.00
#
_symmetry.space_group_name_H-M   'P 1'
#
loop_
_entity.id
_entity.type
_entity.pdbx_description
1 polymer ?
#
loop_
_entity_poly.entity_id
_entity_poly.type
_entity_poly.pdbx_seq_one_letter_code
_entity_poly.pdbx_strand_id
1 'polypeptide(L)'
;MADDENNSKPKTNDQTSDHNTPYYRILSIPKCSCASHGCNINKKLGELRDKERPYEFLHGLDNEFSTIRTRILAMKPIPTLGEAYHLVTEDEQRAMSIGKKTNTVTVAFQACLGV
;
A
#
# COMPACT_ATOMS: atom_id res chain seq x y z
N MET A 1 7.88 64.48 10.30
CA MET A 1 7.50 63.43 9.36
C MET A 1 8.52 62.32 9.47
N ALA A 2 8.10 61.15 9.93
CA ALA A 2 8.85 59.91 9.80
C ALA A 2 7.84 58.92 9.20
N ASP A 3 8.13 58.49 7.98
CA ASP A 3 7.49 57.38 7.32
C ASP A 3 8.06 56.10 7.93
N ASP A 4 7.23 55.26 8.53
CA ASP A 4 7.58 53.86 8.74
C ASP A 4 6.36 52.99 8.44
N GLU A 5 6.54 52.29 7.33
CA GLU A 5 5.65 51.40 6.63
C GLU A 5 5.33 50.19 7.52
N ASN A 6 4.11 50.15 8.07
CA ASN A 6 3.61 48.98 8.79
C ASN A 6 3.29 47.87 7.78
N ASN A 7 4.33 47.20 7.28
CA ASN A 7 4.26 45.99 6.49
C ASN A 7 3.85 44.82 7.41
N SER A 8 2.55 44.64 7.53
CA SER A 8 1.96 43.44 8.12
C SER A 8 2.13 42.26 7.16
N LYS A 9 3.35 41.72 7.11
CA LYS A 9 3.63 40.45 6.45
C LYS A 9 2.88 39.35 7.20
N PRO A 10 2.02 38.54 6.55
CA PRO A 10 1.43 37.39 7.19
C PRO A 10 2.56 36.44 7.57
N LYS A 11 2.70 36.21 8.87
CA LYS A 11 3.62 35.22 9.44
C LYS A 11 3.25 33.87 8.82
N THR A 12 4.08 33.37 7.91
CA THR A 12 4.12 31.95 7.59
C THR A 12 4.59 31.22 8.83
N ASN A 13 3.64 30.77 9.65
CA ASN A 13 3.86 29.80 10.69
C ASN A 13 3.98 28.41 10.06
N ASP A 14 5.13 28.21 9.45
CA ASP A 14 5.75 26.90 9.33
C ASP A 14 6.17 26.48 10.74
N GLN A 15 5.42 25.55 11.34
CA GLN A 15 5.81 24.67 12.46
C GLN A 15 4.55 24.02 13.08
N THR A 16 4.16 22.88 12.52
CA THR A 16 3.87 21.72 13.37
C THR A 16 4.83 20.62 12.96
N SER A 17 6.01 20.68 13.58
CA SER A 17 6.86 19.53 13.80
C SER A 17 6.13 18.57 14.74
N ASP A 18 5.16 17.82 14.22
CA ASP A 18 4.68 16.65 14.95
C ASP A 18 5.65 15.51 14.67
N HIS A 19 6.44 15.22 15.70
CA HIS A 19 7.50 14.24 15.78
C HIS A 19 6.94 12.80 15.75
N ASN A 20 6.21 12.44 14.68
CA ASN A 20 5.94 11.06 14.27
C ASN A 20 5.46 11.05 12.81
N THR A 21 6.29 11.49 11.87
CA THR A 21 6.10 11.13 10.46
C THR A 21 6.63 9.71 10.30
N PRO A 22 5.76 8.67 10.23
CA PRO A 22 6.24 7.35 9.92
C PRO A 22 6.83 7.40 8.51
N TYR A 23 7.93 6.68 8.30
CA TYR A 23 8.86 6.76 7.17
C TYR A 23 8.28 6.45 5.77
N TYR A 24 6.98 6.66 5.51
CA TYR A 24 6.29 6.29 4.27
C TYR A 24 5.40 7.36 3.64
N ARG A 25 5.37 8.62 4.13
CA ARG A 25 4.61 9.69 3.44
C ARG A 25 5.38 10.23 2.22
N ILE A 26 5.59 9.35 1.22
CA ILE A 26 6.29 9.62 -0.04
C ILE A 26 5.35 10.32 -1.04
N LEU A 27 4.04 10.24 -0.83
CA LEU A 27 3.07 10.92 -1.67
C LEU A 27 2.94 12.40 -1.31
N SER A 28 2.84 13.25 -2.33
CA SER A 28 2.68 14.69 -2.15
C SER A 28 1.31 15.00 -1.54
N ILE A 29 1.32 15.58 -0.34
CA ILE A 29 0.11 16.03 0.36
C ILE A 29 -0.57 17.13 -0.49
N PRO A 30 -1.88 17.04 -0.76
CA PRO A 30 -2.54 17.97 -1.64
C PRO A 30 -2.78 19.28 -0.86
N LYS A 31 -2.31 20.39 -1.41
CA LYS A 31 -2.60 21.72 -0.87
C LYS A 31 -3.89 22.25 -1.50
N CYS A 32 -4.74 22.91 -0.73
CA CYS A 32 -5.84 23.71 -1.30
C CYS A 32 -5.29 25.09 -1.64
N SER A 33 -5.56 25.55 -2.86
CA SER A 33 -5.22 26.89 -3.36
C SER A 33 -6.48 27.75 -3.54
N CYS A 34 -7.53 27.46 -2.79
CA CYS A 34 -8.89 27.86 -3.08
C CYS A 34 -9.25 29.10 -2.25
N ALA A 35 -9.63 30.21 -2.90
CA ALA A 35 -10.07 31.43 -2.23
C ALA A 35 -11.59 31.47 -1.91
N SER A 36 -12.35 30.45 -2.33
CA SER A 36 -13.81 30.40 -2.17
C SER A 36 -14.33 28.97 -1.88
N HIS A 37 -15.58 28.88 -1.41
CA HIS A 37 -16.30 27.64 -1.09
C HIS A 37 -16.34 26.65 -2.27
N GLY A 38 -16.17 25.35 -1.98
CA GLY A 38 -16.20 24.26 -2.98
C GLY A 38 -14.92 23.41 -3.05
N CYS A 39 -13.95 23.60 -2.15
CA CYS A 39 -12.72 22.80 -2.18
C CYS A 39 -12.97 21.31 -1.85
N ASN A 40 -12.62 20.43 -2.79
CA ASN A 40 -12.65 18.97 -2.62
C ASN A 40 -11.35 18.40 -2.00
N ILE A 41 -10.65 19.16 -1.14
CA ILE A 41 -9.39 18.71 -0.52
C ILE A 41 -9.56 17.43 0.29
N ASN A 42 -10.68 17.26 0.99
CA ASN A 42 -10.97 16.04 1.76
C ASN A 42 -11.03 14.81 0.85
N LYS A 43 -11.63 14.93 -0.33
CA LYS A 43 -11.68 13.85 -1.33
C LYS A 43 -10.27 13.49 -1.81
N LYS A 44 -9.46 14.49 -2.18
CA LYS A 44 -8.07 14.29 -2.62
C LYS A 44 -7.21 13.65 -1.52
N LEU A 45 -7.41 14.05 -0.27
CA LEU A 45 -6.72 13.46 0.87
C LEU A 45 -7.16 12.01 1.11
N GLY A 46 -8.45 11.71 0.93
CA GLY A 46 -8.99 10.34 0.93
C GLY A 46 -8.32 9.46 -0.13
N GLU A 47 -8.28 9.94 -1.37
CA GLU A 47 -7.63 9.24 -2.49
C GLU A 47 -6.13 8.98 -2.26
N LEU A 48 -5.43 9.92 -1.62
CA LEU A 48 -4.03 9.73 -1.25
C LEU A 48 -3.87 8.68 -0.16
N ARG A 49 -4.69 8.73 0.90
CA ARG A 49 -4.67 7.71 1.95
C ARG A 49 -4.97 6.32 1.39
N ASP A 50 -5.90 6.22 0.44
CA ASP A 50 -6.21 4.94 -0.19
C ASP A 50 -5.05 4.42 -1.06
N LYS A 51 -4.22 5.31 -1.59
CA LYS A 51 -2.96 4.95 -2.26
C LYS A 51 -1.85 4.57 -1.28
N GLU A 52 -1.83 5.11 -0.06
CA GLU A 52 -0.81 4.83 0.97
C GLU A 52 -1.05 3.49 1.68
N ARG A 53 -2.32 3.17 1.95
CA ARG A 53 -2.75 1.96 2.68
C ARG A 53 -2.11 0.64 2.22
N PRO A 54 -2.00 0.33 0.92
CA PRO A 54 -1.34 -0.90 0.48
C PRO A 54 0.14 -0.94 0.88
N TYR A 55 0.85 0.19 0.85
CA TYR A 55 2.27 0.24 1.24
C TYR A 55 2.45 0.07 2.75
N GLU A 56 1.59 0.69 3.56
CA GLU A 56 1.57 0.50 5.01
C GLU A 56 1.34 -0.98 5.37
N PHE A 57 0.38 -1.62 4.71
CA PHE A 57 0.10 -3.04 4.87
C PHE A 57 1.32 -3.89 4.49
N LEU A 58 1.89 -3.71 3.29
CA LEU A 58 3.02 -4.49 2.81
C LEU A 58 4.28 -4.31 3.67
N HIS A 59 4.51 -3.11 4.20
CA HIS A 59 5.61 -2.83 5.11
C HIS A 59 5.45 -3.57 6.45
N GLY A 60 4.22 -3.69 6.95
CA GLY A 60 3.90 -4.41 8.17
C GLY A 60 3.94 -5.93 8.05
N LEU A 61 4.15 -6.49 6.85
CA LEU A 61 4.30 -7.94 6.67
C LEU A 61 5.66 -8.44 7.19
N ASP A 62 5.62 -9.60 7.85
CA ASP A 62 6.81 -10.33 8.30
C ASP A 62 7.73 -10.71 7.12
N ASN A 63 9.00 -11.00 7.44
CA ASN A 63 10.02 -11.26 6.44
C ASN A 63 9.77 -12.55 5.62
N GLU A 64 8.99 -13.48 6.15
CA GLU A 64 8.54 -14.69 5.45
C GLU A 64 7.72 -14.37 4.18
N PHE A 65 7.04 -13.22 4.15
CA PHE A 65 6.27 -12.73 3.00
C PHE A 65 7.10 -11.88 2.03
N SER A 66 8.44 -11.85 2.16
CA SER A 66 9.32 -11.01 1.32
C SER A 66 9.13 -11.24 -0.18
N THR A 67 8.91 -12.48 -0.61
CA THR A 67 8.67 -12.85 -2.01
C THR A 67 7.37 -12.24 -2.54
N ILE A 68 6.24 -12.49 -1.88
CA ILE A 68 4.94 -11.94 -2.30
C ILE A 68 4.91 -10.42 -2.18
N ARG A 69 5.54 -9.85 -1.16
CA ARG A 69 5.71 -8.40 -1.01
C ARG A 69 6.44 -7.79 -2.22
N THR A 70 7.55 -8.38 -2.64
CA THR A 70 8.31 -7.92 -3.81
C THR A 70 7.47 -8.04 -5.09
N ARG A 71 6.76 -9.16 -5.25
CA ARG A 71 5.85 -9.37 -6.39
C ARG A 71 4.76 -8.31 -6.45
N ILE A 72 4.10 -8.03 -5.33
CA ILE A 72 3.04 -7.02 -5.25
C ILE A 72 3.59 -5.62 -5.57
N LEU A 73 4.74 -5.24 -5.02
CA LEU A 73 5.38 -3.95 -5.28
C LEU A 73 5.81 -3.77 -6.76
N ALA A 74 6.04 -4.88 -7.48
CA ALA A 74 6.36 -4.85 -8.90
C ALA A 74 5.14 -4.70 -9.82
N MET A 75 3.91 -4.83 -9.30
CA MET A 75 2.67 -4.69 -10.08
C MET A 75 2.44 -3.22 -10.49
N LYS A 76 1.88 -3.03 -11.69
CA LYS A 76 1.48 -1.70 -12.20
C LYS A 76 0.07 -1.78 -12.79
N PRO A 77 -0.93 -1.08 -12.20
CA PRO A 77 -0.82 -0.29 -10.95
C PRO A 77 -0.58 -1.19 -9.73
N ILE A 78 -0.09 -0.58 -8.64
CA ILE A 78 -0.10 -1.24 -7.32
C ILE A 78 -1.55 -1.63 -6.99
N PRO A 79 -1.80 -2.86 -6.52
CA PRO A 79 -3.15 -3.30 -6.17
C PRO A 79 -3.71 -2.48 -5.00
N THR A 80 -5.03 -2.43 -4.93
CA THR A 80 -5.75 -1.89 -3.77
C THR A 80 -5.45 -2.71 -2.52
N LEU A 81 -5.77 -2.16 -1.33
CA LEU A 81 -5.52 -2.85 -0.07
C LEU A 81 -6.19 -4.24 -0.01
N GLY A 82 -7.43 -4.35 -0.50
CA GLY A 82 -8.17 -5.62 -0.52
C GLY A 82 -7.56 -6.64 -1.47
N GLU A 83 -7.14 -6.21 -2.66
CA GLU A 83 -6.43 -7.07 -3.61
C GLU A 83 -5.07 -7.55 -3.06
N ALA A 84 -4.32 -6.65 -2.42
CA ALA A 84 -3.06 -7.01 -1.77
C ALA A 84 -3.26 -8.05 -0.66
N TYR A 85 -4.32 -7.92 0.15
CA TYR A 85 -4.68 -8.91 1.17
C TYR A 85 -4.97 -10.27 0.53
N HIS A 86 -5.81 -10.32 -0.51
CA HIS A 86 -6.12 -11.56 -1.21
C HIS A 86 -4.88 -12.24 -1.80
N LEU A 87 -3.99 -11.47 -2.43
CA LEU A 87 -2.74 -12.00 -3.00
C LEU A 87 -1.82 -12.62 -1.93
N VAL A 88 -1.74 -12.02 -0.75
CA VAL A 88 -0.97 -12.56 0.38
C VAL A 88 -1.60 -13.86 0.90
N THR A 89 -2.92 -13.88 1.09
CA THR A 89 -3.64 -15.10 1.54
C THR A 89 -3.50 -16.25 0.53
N GLU A 90 -3.60 -15.98 -0.76
CA GLU A 90 -3.42 -17.01 -1.80
C GLU A 90 -1.99 -17.57 -1.81
N ASP A 91 -0.99 -16.71 -1.61
CA ASP A 91 0.42 -17.12 -1.55
C ASP A 91 0.69 -18.01 -0.34
N GLU A 92 0.13 -17.66 0.83
CA GLU A 92 0.20 -18.45 2.05
C GLU A 92 -0.44 -19.84 1.87
N GLN A 93 -1.64 -19.90 1.29
CA GLN A 93 -2.32 -21.17 0.98
C GLN A 93 -1.54 -22.03 -0.01
N ARG A 94 -0.93 -21.40 -1.01
CA ARG A 94 -0.04 -22.07 -1.97
C ARG A 94 1.19 -22.64 -1.25
N ALA A 95 1.84 -21.88 -0.38
CA ALA A 95 3.00 -22.36 0.38
C ALA A 95 2.63 -23.60 1.23
N MET A 96 1.48 -23.58 1.90
CA MET A 96 0.98 -24.71 2.70
C MET A 96 0.67 -25.96 1.86
N SER A 97 0.14 -25.79 0.66
CA SER A 97 -0.19 -26.91 -0.24
C SER A 97 1.05 -27.54 -0.89
N ILE A 98 2.10 -26.75 -1.20
CA ILE A 98 3.38 -27.28 -1.68
C ILE A 98 4.13 -28.08 -0.59
N GLY A 99 3.93 -27.74 0.69
CA GLY A 99 4.45 -28.51 1.83
C GLY A 99 3.82 -29.90 2.00
N LYS A 100 2.68 -30.16 1.35
CA LYS A 100 2.03 -31.48 1.28
C LYS A 100 2.35 -32.18 -0.05
N LYS A 101 3.62 -32.35 -0.38
CA LYS A 101 4.00 -33.46 -1.28
C LYS A 101 3.99 -34.74 -0.45
N THR A 102 2.78 -35.23 -0.19
CA THR A 102 2.58 -36.63 0.16
C THR A 102 3.18 -37.45 -0.99
N ASN A 103 3.93 -38.50 -0.64
CA ASN A 103 4.20 -39.60 -1.55
C ASN A 103 2.85 -40.22 -1.96
N THR A 104 2.16 -39.64 -2.93
CA THR A 104 1.06 -40.33 -3.61
C THR A 104 1.69 -41.35 -4.53
N VAL A 105 1.86 -42.57 -4.01
CA VAL A 105 2.13 -43.75 -4.82
C VAL A 105 1.00 -43.84 -5.82
N THR A 106 1.30 -43.51 -7.08
CA THR A 106 0.39 -43.67 -8.19
C THR A 106 0.26 -45.17 -8.45
N VAL A 107 -0.86 -45.78 -8.06
CA VAL A 107 -1.18 -47.15 -8.48
C VAL A 107 -1.90 -47.09 -9.82
N ALA A 108 -1.16 -47.37 -10.90
CA ALA A 108 -1.76 -47.60 -12.21
C ALA A 108 -2.37 -49.01 -12.24
N PHE A 109 -3.68 -49.11 -12.47
CA PHE A 109 -4.32 -50.39 -12.78
C PHE A 109 -4.09 -50.71 -14.25
N GLN A 110 -3.12 -51.57 -14.52
CA GLN A 110 -2.95 -52.16 -15.85
C GLN A 110 -3.90 -53.35 -16.00
N ALA A 111 -4.95 -53.16 -16.79
CA ALA A 111 -5.81 -54.26 -17.21
C ALA A 111 -5.16 -54.98 -18.40
N CYS A 112 -4.66 -56.19 -18.17
CA CYS A 112 -4.38 -57.13 -19.26
C CYS A 112 -5.72 -57.64 -19.79
N LEU A 113 -6.16 -57.14 -20.96
CA LEU A 113 -7.17 -57.83 -21.75
C LEU A 113 -6.44 -58.91 -22.56
N GLY A 114 -6.49 -60.13 -22.05
CA GLY A 114 -6.14 -61.30 -22.83
C GLY A 114 -7.27 -61.64 -23.78
N VAL A 115 -6.94 -61.76 -25.07
CA VAL A 115 -7.32 -62.86 -25.98
C VAL A 115 -6.16 -63.03 -26.96
#